data_AF-A0A7X9IIQ7-F1
#
_entry.id   AF-A0A7X9IIQ7-F1
#
_cell.length_a   1.000
_cell.length_b   1.000
_cell.length_c   1.000
_cell.angle_alpha   90.00
_cell.angle_beta   90.00
_cell.angle_gamma   90.00
#
_symmetry.space_group_name_H-M   'P 1'
#
loop_
_entity.id
_entity.type
_entity.pdbx_description
1 polymer ?
#
loop_
_entity_poly.entity_id
_entity_poly.type
_entity_poly.pdbx_seq_one_letter_code
_entity_poly.pdbx_strand_id
1 'polypeptide(L)'
;MKAVLLHISIFFLLFSTMIASAVTRGSSECRAAYTKIAEELERANHCTIDSDCSLLPIGGRYVAFGCYHYVNKDIKIDYVLNKISDYAQKCSKMINDSMQASPVHCVEHRCEAYS
;
A
#
# COMPACT_ATOMS: atom_id res chain seq x y z
N MET A 1 17.42 55.16 -25.77
CA MET A 1 16.56 54.41 -24.82
C MET A 1 16.10 53.08 -25.42
N LYS A 2 16.99 52.12 -25.71
CA LYS A 2 16.63 50.79 -26.23
C LYS A 2 17.49 49.63 -25.71
N ALA A 3 18.52 49.89 -24.90
CA ALA A 3 19.51 48.87 -24.52
C ALA A 3 19.37 48.31 -23.08
N VAL A 4 18.46 48.84 -22.25
CA VAL A 4 18.36 48.44 -20.83
C VAL A 4 17.24 47.43 -20.56
N LEU A 5 16.31 47.25 -21.51
CA LEU A 5 15.18 46.32 -21.35
C LEU A 5 15.47 44.86 -21.73
N LEU A 6 16.65 44.54 -22.27
CA LEU A 6 16.96 43.18 -22.76
C LEU A 6 17.73 42.30 -21.76
N HIS A 7 18.13 42.82 -20.60
CA HIS A 7 18.82 42.02 -19.58
C HIS A 7 17.90 41.52 -18.46
N ILE A 8 16.73 42.15 -18.28
CA ILE A 8 15.82 41.79 -17.17
C ILE A 8 14.99 40.54 -17.51
N SER A 9 14.76 40.24 -18.80
CA SER A 9 13.99 39.07 -19.22
C SER A 9 14.77 37.74 -19.20
N ILE A 10 16.09 37.76 -19.08
CA ILE A 10 16.91 36.53 -19.05
C ILE A 10 17.07 36.01 -17.62
N PHE A 11 16.95 36.87 -16.61
CA PHE A 11 17.14 36.46 -15.21
C PHE A 11 15.96 35.65 -14.64
N PHE A 12 14.76 35.77 -15.23
CA PHE A 12 13.58 35.05 -14.76
C PHE A 12 13.42 33.64 -15.35
N LEU A 13 14.20 33.27 -16.37
CA LEU A 13 14.15 31.92 -16.98
C LEU A 13 15.09 30.90 -16.31
N LEU A 14 15.81 31.29 -15.26
CA LEU A 14 16.71 30.40 -14.51
C LEU A 14 16.14 29.93 -13.15
N PHE A 15 14.94 30.35 -12.78
CA PHE A 15 14.31 29.96 -11.50
C PHE A 15 13.13 28.98 -11.66
N SER A 16 13.01 28.29 -12.80
CA SER A 16 11.87 27.39 -13.08
C SER A 16 12.16 25.89 -12.98
N THR A 17 13.33 25.45 -12.50
CA THR A 17 13.63 24.01 -12.48
C THR A 17 14.20 23.53 -11.16
N MET A 18 13.54 23.77 -10.03
CA MET A 18 13.67 22.90 -8.84
C MET A 18 12.37 22.84 -8.03
N ILE A 19 11.33 22.31 -8.64
CA ILE A 19 10.46 21.40 -7.88
C ILE A 19 10.82 20.02 -8.40
N ALA A 20 11.99 19.53 -7.97
CA ALA A 20 12.27 18.11 -8.02
C ALA A 20 11.20 17.48 -7.14
N SER A 21 10.20 16.88 -7.78
CA SER A 21 9.17 16.11 -7.10
C SER A 21 9.87 15.14 -6.17
N ALA A 22 9.84 15.43 -4.87
CA ALA A 22 10.10 14.46 -3.83
C ALA A 22 8.90 13.49 -3.83
N VAL A 23 8.72 12.77 -4.94
CA VAL A 23 8.04 11.49 -4.93
C VAL A 23 8.94 10.67 -4.01
N THR A 24 8.50 10.53 -2.78
CA THR A 24 9.11 9.68 -1.77
C THR A 24 9.15 8.27 -2.35
N ARG A 25 10.23 7.95 -3.08
CA ARG A 25 10.63 6.59 -3.34
C ARG A 25 10.87 6.01 -1.95
N GLY A 26 9.89 5.26 -1.43
CA GLY A 26 10.20 4.27 -0.40
C GLY A 26 11.44 3.52 -0.86
N SER A 27 12.38 3.24 0.06
CA SER A 27 13.65 2.59 -0.29
C SER A 27 13.39 1.39 -1.21
N SER A 28 14.31 1.09 -2.13
CA SER A 28 14.16 -0.07 -3.03
C SER A 28 13.85 -1.35 -2.26
N GLU A 29 14.40 -1.47 -1.05
CA GLU A 29 14.09 -2.51 -0.07
C GLU A 29 12.61 -2.50 0.36
N CYS A 30 12.06 -1.34 0.75
CA CYS A 30 10.65 -1.21 1.09
C CYS A 30 9.73 -1.58 -0.08
N ARG A 31 10.09 -1.18 -1.30
CA ARG A 31 9.31 -1.59 -2.48
C ARG A 31 9.33 -3.10 -2.67
N ALA A 32 10.51 -3.72 -2.58
CA ALA A 32 10.64 -5.17 -2.71
C ALA A 32 9.87 -5.92 -1.60
N ALA A 33 9.97 -5.45 -0.36
CA ALA A 33 9.25 -6.01 0.78
C ALA A 33 7.72 -5.89 0.59
N TYR A 34 7.24 -4.73 0.16
CA TYR A 34 5.83 -4.52 -0.17
C TYR A 34 5.36 -5.51 -1.23
N THR A 35 6.05 -5.58 -2.37
CA THR A 35 5.68 -6.47 -3.48
C THR A 35 5.61 -7.92 -3.02
N LYS A 36 6.59 -8.40 -2.25
CA LYS A 36 6.60 -9.77 -1.75
C LYS A 36 5.40 -10.08 -0.85
N ILE A 37 5.05 -9.17 0.06
CA ILE A 37 3.91 -9.34 0.97
C ILE A 37 2.60 -9.28 0.17
N ALA A 38 2.45 -8.32 -0.73
CA ALA A 38 1.27 -8.17 -1.59
C ALA A 38 1.01 -9.42 -2.44
N GLU A 39 2.04 -9.98 -3.05
CA GLU A 39 1.92 -11.24 -3.82
C GLU A 39 1.54 -12.44 -2.93
N GLU A 40 2.01 -12.48 -1.68
CA GLU A 40 1.65 -13.53 -0.73
C GLU A 40 0.20 -13.42 -0.27
N LEU A 41 -0.27 -12.20 -0.02
CA LEU A 41 -1.67 -11.92 0.29
C LEU A 41 -2.59 -12.23 -0.90
N GLU A 42 -2.16 -11.90 -2.12
CA GLU A 42 -2.92 -12.22 -3.34
C GLU A 42 -3.06 -13.74 -3.53
N ARG A 43 -1.97 -14.49 -3.35
CA ARG A 43 -2.02 -15.96 -3.39
C ARG A 43 -2.83 -16.55 -2.25
N ALA A 44 -2.81 -15.92 -1.08
CA ALA A 44 -3.60 -16.33 0.07
C ALA A 44 -5.11 -16.13 -0.14
N ASN A 45 -5.52 -15.22 -1.03
CA ASN A 45 -6.92 -14.96 -1.33
C ASN A 45 -7.48 -15.98 -2.33
N HIS A 46 -7.75 -17.19 -1.85
CA HIS A 46 -8.39 -18.25 -2.61
C HIS A 46 -9.39 -19.03 -1.75
N CYS A 47 -10.42 -19.60 -2.36
CA CYS A 47 -11.41 -20.43 -1.67
C CYS A 47 -12.08 -21.41 -2.63
N THR A 48 -12.70 -22.45 -2.07
CA THR A 48 -13.64 -23.33 -2.78
C THR A 48 -15.06 -23.16 -2.24
N ILE A 49 -15.17 -22.92 -0.92
CA ILE A 49 -16.44 -22.68 -0.22
C ILE A 49 -16.32 -21.50 0.74
N ASP A 50 -17.45 -20.91 1.14
CA ASP A 50 -17.47 -19.75 2.04
C ASP A 50 -16.69 -19.96 3.34
N SER A 51 -16.75 -21.18 3.89
CA SER A 51 -16.05 -21.51 5.13
C SER A 51 -14.54 -21.54 4.99
N ASP A 52 -13.99 -21.44 3.78
CA ASP A 52 -12.54 -21.31 3.55
C ASP A 52 -12.08 -19.87 3.76
N CYS A 53 -12.98 -18.90 3.80
CA CYS A 53 -12.62 -17.50 3.91
C CYS A 53 -12.49 -17.05 5.36
N SER A 54 -11.45 -16.25 5.60
CA SER A 54 -11.17 -15.62 6.89
C SER A 54 -10.83 -14.16 6.70
N LEU A 55 -11.17 -13.36 7.70
CA LEU A 55 -10.80 -11.95 7.75
C LEU A 55 -9.34 -11.83 8.20
N LEU A 56 -8.53 -11.14 7.41
CA LEU A 56 -7.21 -10.71 7.83
C LEU A 56 -7.35 -9.39 8.61
N PRO A 57 -6.99 -9.33 9.91
CA PRO A 57 -7.23 -8.18 10.76
C PRO A 57 -6.20 -7.07 10.51
N ILE A 58 -6.00 -6.68 9.24
CA ILE A 58 -5.19 -5.54 8.84
C ILE A 58 -6.06 -4.28 8.85
N GLY A 59 -5.94 -3.55 9.94
CA GLY A 59 -6.45 -2.20 10.14
C GLY A 59 -5.41 -1.36 10.87
N GLY A 60 -5.54 -0.05 10.79
CA GLY A 60 -4.68 0.91 11.45
C GLY A 60 -3.24 0.79 10.96
N ARG A 61 -2.39 0.17 11.78
CA ARG A 61 -0.91 0.11 11.65
C ARG A 61 -0.39 -0.35 10.28
N TYR A 62 -1.27 -0.86 9.41
CA TYR A 62 -0.96 -1.60 8.20
C TYR A 62 -1.67 -1.04 6.95
N VAL A 63 -1.92 0.28 6.89
CA VAL A 63 -2.64 0.93 5.77
C VAL A 63 -2.10 0.56 4.39
N ALA A 64 -0.78 0.35 4.25
CA ALA A 64 -0.19 -0.08 2.98
C ALA A 64 -0.83 -1.37 2.42
N PHE A 65 -1.31 -2.25 3.29
CA PHE A 65 -1.99 -3.50 2.92
C PHE A 65 -3.49 -3.46 3.20
N GLY A 66 -4.04 -2.27 3.46
CA GLY A 66 -5.44 -2.05 3.79
C GLY A 66 -6.42 -2.28 2.64
N CYS A 67 -6.04 -2.99 1.58
CA CYS A 67 -6.97 -3.53 0.58
C CYS A 67 -7.08 -5.07 0.67
N TYR A 68 -6.23 -5.73 1.47
CA TYR A 68 -6.12 -7.19 1.57
C TYR A 68 -6.87 -7.72 2.80
N HIS A 69 -8.19 -7.62 2.82
CA HIS A 69 -8.95 -7.96 4.03
C HIS A 69 -9.32 -9.42 4.17
N TYR A 70 -9.17 -10.20 3.10
CA TYR A 70 -9.73 -11.54 3.02
C TYR A 70 -8.69 -12.52 2.47
N VAL A 71 -8.62 -13.67 3.11
CA VAL A 71 -7.65 -14.73 2.83
C VAL A 71 -8.28 -16.08 3.12
N ASN A 72 -7.67 -17.14 2.60
CA ASN A 72 -7.99 -18.50 2.99
C ASN A 72 -7.67 -18.72 4.48
N LYS A 73 -8.53 -19.43 5.21
CA LYS A 73 -8.37 -19.75 6.64
C LYS A 73 -7.12 -20.58 6.95
N ASP A 74 -6.61 -21.34 5.97
CA ASP A 74 -5.48 -22.24 6.17
C ASP A 74 -4.14 -21.50 6.20
N ILE A 75 -4.14 -20.19 5.91
CA ILE A 75 -2.92 -19.40 6.04
C ILE A 75 -2.57 -19.19 7.52
N LYS A 76 -1.26 -19.15 7.79
CA LYS A 76 -0.74 -18.77 9.11
C LYS A 76 -0.85 -17.25 9.28
N ILE A 77 -2.00 -16.77 9.75
CA ILE A 77 -2.28 -15.33 9.94
C ILE A 77 -1.16 -14.63 10.71
N ASP A 78 -0.70 -15.20 11.83
CA ASP A 78 0.38 -14.60 12.64
C ASP A 78 1.68 -14.38 11.87
N TYR A 79 2.01 -15.30 10.96
CA TYR A 79 3.21 -15.19 10.13
C TYR A 79 3.11 -14.02 9.14
N VAL A 80 1.94 -13.84 8.54
CA VAL A 80 1.66 -12.74 7.62
C VAL A 80 1.65 -11.41 8.36
N LEU A 81 1.00 -11.35 9.53
CA LEU A 81 0.97 -10.14 10.36
C LEU A 81 2.37 -9.73 10.85
N ASN A 82 3.24 -10.68 11.18
CA ASN A 82 4.63 -10.40 11.54
C ASN A 82 5.40 -9.75 10.39
N LYS A 83 5.28 -10.26 9.16
CA LYS A 83 5.92 -9.64 7.97
C LYS A 83 5.41 -8.23 7.70
N ILE A 84 4.10 -8.05 7.82
CA ILE A 84 3.45 -6.75 7.65
C ILE A 84 3.93 -5.79 8.75
N SER A 85 4.10 -6.26 9.98
CA SER A 85 4.67 -5.49 11.09
C SER A 85 6.11 -5.06 10.84
N ASP A 86 6.97 -5.98 10.38
CA ASP A 86 8.36 -5.68 10.05
C ASP A 86 8.47 -4.65 8.93
N TYR A 87 7.60 -4.77 7.91
CA TYR A 87 7.47 -3.75 6.87
C TYR A 87 7.02 -2.42 7.46
N ALA A 88 5.95 -2.40 8.26
CA ALA A 88 5.36 -1.18 8.77
C ALA A 88 6.36 -0.38 9.62
N GLN A 89 7.17 -1.06 10.45
CA GLN A 89 8.21 -0.42 11.26
C GLN A 89 9.31 0.26 10.42
N LYS A 90 9.64 -0.30 9.25
CA LYS A 90 10.75 0.17 8.40
C LYS A 90 10.29 1.14 7.31
N CYS A 91 9.07 0.97 6.81
CA CYS A 91 8.69 1.43 5.48
C CYS A 91 7.42 2.27 5.44
N SER A 92 6.62 2.31 6.49
CA SER A 92 5.36 3.06 6.49
C SER A 92 5.17 3.85 7.77
N LYS A 93 4.34 4.90 7.73
CA LYS A 93 3.84 5.53 8.94
C LYS A 93 2.58 4.78 9.38
N MET A 94 2.54 4.40 10.65
CA MET A 94 1.34 3.81 11.26
C MET A 94 0.23 4.88 11.25
N ILE A 95 -0.88 4.62 10.59
CA ILE A 95 -2.09 5.47 10.62
C ILE A 95 -3.16 4.68 11.36
N ASN A 96 -3.88 5.23 12.33
CA ASN A 96 -4.75 4.43 13.20
C ASN A 96 -6.21 4.40 12.72
N ASP A 97 -6.47 3.81 11.57
CA ASP A 97 -7.84 3.65 11.03
C ASP A 97 -8.33 2.19 11.14
N SER A 98 -9.31 1.94 12.00
CA SER A 98 -9.95 0.64 12.16
C SER A 98 -10.77 0.26 10.92
N MET A 99 -10.53 -0.94 10.39
CA MET A 99 -11.32 -1.56 9.32
C MET A 99 -12.57 -2.19 9.93
N GLN A 100 -13.77 -1.85 9.43
CA GLN A 100 -14.98 -2.60 9.80
C GLN A 100 -14.95 -3.97 9.13
N ALA A 101 -15.07 -5.02 9.95
CA ALA A 101 -15.18 -6.39 9.49
C ALA A 101 -16.56 -6.60 8.84
N SER A 102 -16.59 -6.68 7.52
CA SER A 102 -17.77 -7.19 6.79
C SER A 102 -17.73 -8.72 6.77
N PRO A 103 -18.89 -9.40 6.80
CA PRO A 103 -18.96 -10.83 6.55
C PRO A 103 -18.25 -11.19 5.23
N VAL A 104 -17.65 -12.38 5.13
CA VAL A 104 -16.88 -12.83 3.96
C VAL A 104 -17.47 -14.11 3.37
N HIS A 105 -17.42 -14.25 2.05
CA HIS A 105 -17.85 -15.45 1.31
C HIS A 105 -16.96 -15.72 0.11
N CYS A 106 -17.15 -16.89 -0.51
CA CYS A 106 -16.38 -17.33 -1.66
C CYS A 106 -17.10 -16.99 -2.97
N VAL A 107 -16.50 -16.11 -3.77
CA VAL A 107 -17.01 -15.68 -5.08
C VAL A 107 -15.93 -15.94 -6.12
N GLU A 108 -16.26 -16.69 -7.17
CA GLU A 108 -15.32 -17.00 -8.26
C GLU A 108 -13.93 -17.52 -7.78
N HIS A 109 -13.91 -18.33 -6.71
CA HIS A 109 -12.70 -18.86 -6.07
C HIS A 109 -11.85 -17.83 -5.29
N ARG A 110 -12.43 -16.67 -4.96
CA ARG A 110 -11.81 -15.61 -4.14
C ARG A 110 -12.68 -15.25 -2.95
N CYS A 111 -12.05 -14.83 -1.87
CA CYS A 111 -12.74 -14.35 -0.67
C CYS A 111 -13.10 -12.88 -0.81
N GLU A 112 -14.38 -12.56 -0.67
CA GLU A 112 -14.95 -11.22 -0.86
C GLU A 112 -15.97 -10.86 0.22
N ALA A 113 -16.15 -9.55 0.45
CA ALA A 113 -17.16 -9.03 1.36
C ALA A 113 -18.57 -9.33 0.84
N TYR A 114 -19.52 -9.65 1.73
CA TYR A 114 -20.94 -9.60 1.37
C TYR A 114 -21.30 -8.17 0.92
N SER A 115 -21.87 -8.04 -0.28
CA SER A 115 -22.34 -6.77 -0.86
C SER A 115 -23.79 -6.47 -0.53
#